data_AF-A0A656HC42-F1
#
_entry.id   AF-A0A656HC42-F1
#
_cell.length_a   1.000
_cell.length_b   1.000
_cell.length_c   1.000
_cell.angle_alpha   90.00
_cell.angle_beta   90.00
_cell.angle_gamma   90.00
#
_symmetry.space_group_name_H-M   'P 1'
#
loop_
_entity.id
_entity.type
_entity.pdbx_description
1 polymer ?
#
loop_
_entity_poly.entity_id
_entity_poly.type
_entity_poly.pdbx_seq_one_letter_code
_entity_poly.pdbx_strand_id
1 'polypeptide(L)' 'MPKKQRHCRINPIARAPILRKGGVHEKSNSAKRQQHKQQLRRLLDRAGAGFSGSADLLKALLFPTQHMLVARQ' A
#
# COMPACT_ATOMS: atom_id res chain seq x y z
N MET A 1 -21.36 -24.77 -38.47
CA MET A 1 -22.05 -23.47 -38.32
C MET A 1 -21.03 -22.37 -38.03
N PRO A 2 -20.78 -21.41 -38.93
CA PRO A 2 -19.84 -20.33 -38.67
C PRO A 2 -20.40 -19.39 -37.59
N LYS A 3 -19.59 -19.03 -36.59
CA LYS A 3 -20.00 -18.16 -35.49
C LYS A 3 -20.23 -16.74 -36.01
N LYS A 4 -21.46 -16.22 -35.83
CA LYS A 4 -21.86 -14.87 -36.25
C LYS A 4 -20.94 -13.84 -35.56
N GLN A 5 -20.21 -13.03 -36.33
CA GLN A 5 -19.38 -11.96 -35.77
C GLN A 5 -20.29 -10.98 -35.02
N ARG A 6 -20.07 -10.84 -33.71
CA ARG A 6 -20.80 -9.88 -32.88
C ARG A 6 -20.24 -8.49 -33.18
N HIS A 7 -21.08 -7.61 -33.70
CA HIS A 7 -20.74 -6.20 -33.86
C HIS A 7 -20.53 -5.60 -32.46
N CYS A 8 -19.27 -5.38 -32.09
CA CYS A 8 -18.91 -4.71 -30.84
C CYS A 8 -19.20 -3.20 -31.02
N ARG A 9 -20.10 -2.64 -30.19
CA ARG A 9 -20.38 -1.19 -30.12
C ARG A 9 -19.24 -0.37 -29.46
N ILE A 10 -18.02 -0.89 -29.48
CA ILE A 10 -16.86 -0.23 -28.85
C ILE A 10 -16.07 0.41 -29.98
N ASN A 11 -15.66 1.66 -29.78
CA ASN A 11 -14.86 2.41 -30.74
C ASN A 11 -13.66 1.57 -31.21
N PRO A 12 -13.53 1.27 -32.52
CA PRO A 12 -12.46 0.43 -33.06
C PRO A 12 -11.07 1.02 -32.80
N ILE A 13 -10.97 2.36 -32.68
CA ILE A 13 -9.75 3.08 -32.33
C ILE A 13 -9.30 2.71 -30.91
N ALA A 14 -10.22 2.68 -29.94
CA ALA A 14 -9.90 2.29 -28.56
C ALA A 14 -9.51 0.80 -28.42
N ARG A 15 -9.94 -0.06 -29.36
CA ARG A 15 -9.52 -1.47 -29.43
C ARG A 15 -8.23 -1.69 -30.22
N ALA A 16 -7.78 -0.71 -31.00
CA ALA A 16 -6.61 -0.85 -31.84
C ALA A 16 -5.41 -1.26 -30.96
N PRO A 17 -4.71 -2.37 -31.27
CA PRO A 17 -3.58 -2.85 -30.47
C PRO A 17 -2.51 -1.79 -30.22
N ILE A 18 -2.34 -0.86 -31.17
CA ILE A 18 -1.44 0.30 -31.09
C ILE A 18 -1.82 1.34 -30.03
N LEU A 19 -3.12 1.46 -29.70
CA LEU A 19 -3.65 2.43 -28.74
C LEU A 19 -3.98 1.81 -27.39
N ARG A 20 -4.07 0.47 -27.32
CA ARG A 20 -3.95 -0.23 -26.04
C ARG A 20 -2.58 0.14 -25.50
N LYS A 21 -2.50 0.62 -24.26
CA LYS A 21 -1.22 0.96 -23.62
C LYS A 21 -0.29 -0.26 -23.74
N GLY A 22 0.59 -0.26 -24.74
CA GLY A 22 1.54 -1.32 -25.05
C GLY A 22 2.80 -1.23 -24.19
N GLY A 23 2.75 -0.47 -23.10
CA GLY A 23 3.82 -0.34 -22.13
C GLY A 23 3.58 -1.28 -20.96
N VAL A 24 4.68 -1.81 -20.42
CA VAL A 24 4.66 -2.47 -19.11
C VAL A 24 4.15 -1.46 -18.09
N HIS A 25 3.13 -1.84 -17.31
CA HIS A 25 2.67 -1.02 -16.19
C HIS A 25 3.74 -1.04 -15.10
N GLU A 26 4.69 -0.13 -15.20
CA GLU A 26 5.66 0.10 -14.14
C GLU A 26 5.03 0.93 -13.02
N LYS A 27 5.16 0.43 -11.80
CA LYS A 27 4.78 1.19 -10.61
C LYS A 27 5.71 2.39 -10.46
N SER A 28 5.16 3.52 -10.02
CA SER A 28 5.96 4.68 -9.64
C SER A 28 6.95 4.33 -8.52
N ASN A 29 8.01 5.12 -8.39
CA ASN A 29 9.01 4.95 -7.32
C ASN A 29 8.37 5.04 -5.92
N SER A 30 7.37 5.90 -5.73
CA SER A 30 6.62 6.00 -4.48
C SER A 30 5.85 4.72 -4.15
N ALA A 31 5.20 4.12 -5.16
CA ALA A 31 4.49 2.86 -4.99
C ALA A 31 5.44 1.70 -4.67
N LYS A 32 6.60 1.62 -5.36
CA LYS A 32 7.66 0.63 -5.06
C LYS A 32 8.14 0.76 -3.60
N ARG A 33 8.38 1.99 -3.12
CA ARG A 33 8.76 2.24 -1.71
C ARG A 33 7.70 1.78 -0.70
N GLN A 34 6.43 2.07 -0.95
CA GLN A 34 5.36 1.64 -0.05
C GLN A 34 5.24 0.11 0.00
N GLN A 35 5.39 -0.56 -1.14
CA GLN A 35 5.40 -2.02 -1.20
C GLN A 35 6.54 -2.60 -0.35
N HIS A 36 7.76 -2.06 -0.48
CA HIS A 36 8.90 -2.50 0.33
C HIS A 36 8.66 -2.31 1.83
N LYS A 37 8.09 -1.17 2.24
CA LYS A 37 7.73 -0.91 3.65
C LYS A 37 6.73 -1.93 4.18
N GLN A 38 5.71 -2.26 3.40
CA GLN A 38 4.71 -3.26 3.80
C GLN A 38 5.31 -4.66 3.87
N GLN A 39 6.18 -5.02 2.93
CA GLN A 39 6.88 -6.30 2.94
C GLN A 39 7.78 -6.45 4.17
N LEU A 40 8.53 -5.40 4.52
CA LEU A 40 9.36 -5.36 5.74
C LEU A 40 8.50 -5.61 7.00
N ARG A 41 7.37 -4.90 7.13
CA ARG A 41 6.45 -5.07 8.27
C ARG A 41 5.99 -6.52 8.41
N ARG A 42 5.54 -7.13 7.31
CA ARG A 42 5.10 -8.54 7.29
C ARG A 42 6.22 -9.50 7.71
N LEU A 43 7.47 -9.22 7.31
CA LEU A 43 8.62 -10.04 7.70
C LEU A 43 8.91 -9.91 9.20
N LEU A 44 8.87 -8.70 9.75
CA LEU A 44 9.05 -8.46 11.19
C LEU A 44 7.94 -9.13 12.01
N ASP A 45 6.69 -9.01 11.57
CA ASP A 45 5.54 -9.65 12.20
C ASP A 45 5.71 -11.18 12.19
N ARG A 46 6.13 -11.75 11.05
CA ARG A 46 6.38 -13.19 10.90
C ARG A 46 7.56 -13.68 11.74
N ALA A 47 8.59 -12.86 11.91
CA ALA A 47 9.75 -13.19 12.72
C ALA A 47 9.47 -13.08 14.23
N GLY A 48 8.26 -12.69 14.64
CA GLY A 48 7.95 -12.39 16.05
C GLY A 48 8.67 -11.15 16.57
N ALA A 49 9.36 -10.41 15.71
CA ALA A 49 10.03 -9.14 16.01
C ALA A 49 9.05 -7.96 15.94
N GLY A 50 7.78 -8.22 16.26
CA GLY A 50 6.76 -7.20 16.34
C GLY A 50 7.13 -6.23 17.45
N PHE A 51 7.67 -5.06 17.07
CA PHE A 51 7.95 -3.97 18.00
C PHE A 51 6.61 -3.36 18.43
N SER A 52 5.94 -4.01 19.38
CA SER A 52 4.67 -3.60 19.98
C SER A 52 4.76 -2.30 20.79
N GLY A 53 5.89 -1.58 20.75
CA GLY A 53 6.16 -0.46 21.65
C GLY A 53 6.66 0.84 20.99
N SER A 54 6.71 0.98 19.66
CA SER A 54 7.29 2.21 19.04
C SER A 54 6.36 3.41 19.13
N ALA A 55 5.06 3.16 19.06
CA ALA A 55 4.06 4.20 19.28
C ALA A 55 4.06 4.69 20.74
N ASP A 56 4.29 3.78 21.70
CA ASP A 56 4.28 4.09 23.13
C ASP A 56 5.57 4.79 23.57
N LEU A 57 6.73 4.39 23.03
CA LEU A 57 8.00 5.10 23.27
C LEU A 57 8.01 6.51 22.68
N LEU A 58 7.44 6.70 21.48
CA LEU A 58 7.30 8.05 20.92
C LEU A 58 6.33 8.91 21.73
N LYS A 59 5.24 8.35 22.27
CA LYS A 59 4.35 9.06 23.20
C LYS A 59 5.05 9.41 24.53
N ALA A 60 5.84 8.49 25.08
CA ALA A 60 6.59 8.71 26.32
C ALA A 60 7.66 9.80 26.19
N LEU A 61 8.31 9.89 25.02
CA LEU A 61 9.30 10.93 24.72
C LEU A 61 8.66 12.29 24.38
N LEU A 62 7.46 12.28 23.78
CA LEU A 62 6.79 13.51 23.34
C LEU A 62 5.94 14.18 24.45
N PHE A 63 5.51 13.44 25.47
CA PHE A 63 4.68 13.96 26.57
C PHE A 63 5.11 13.42 27.95
N PRO A 64 6.22 13.90 28.53
CA PRO A 64 6.73 13.40 29.81
C PRO A 64 5.90 13.81 31.05
N THR A 65 4.92 14.71 30.91
CA THR A 65 4.32 15.45 32.04
C THR A 65 2.98 14.91 32.58
N GLN A 66 2.39 13.87 31.99
CA GLN A 66 1.05 13.40 32.41
C GLN A 66 1.06 12.45 33.63
N HIS A 67 2.22 11.90 34.04
CA HIS A 67 2.29 10.84 35.06
C HIS A 67 2.47 11.33 36.51
N MET A 68 2.55 12.64 36.74
CA MET A 68 2.86 13.25 38.05
C MET A 68 1.66 13.90 38.77
N LEU A 69 0.43 13.78 38.24
CA LEU A 69 -0.75 14.48 38.77
C LEU A 69 -1.81 13.58 39.43
N VAL A 70 -1.46 12.36 39.85
CA VAL A 70 -2.39 11.44 40.56
C VAL A 70 -1.92 11.08 41.98
N ALA A 71 -0.81 11.63 42.47
CA ALA A 71 -0.26 11.32 43.81
C ALA A 71 -0.41 12.47 44.83
N ARG A 72 -1.54 13.18 44.83
CA ARG A 72 -1.94 14.10 45.91
C ARG A 72 -3.45 14.07 46.11
N GLN A 73 -3.92 13.07 46.85
CA GLN A 73 -5.12 13.14 47.70
C GLN A 73 -4.80 12.46 49.01
#